data_AF-A0AA85J9W1-F1
#
_entry.id   AF-A0AA85J9W1-F1
#
_cell.length_a   1.000
_cell.length_b   1.000
_cell.length_c   1.000
_cell.angle_alpha   90.00
_cell.angle_beta   90.00
_cell.angle_gamma   90.00
#
_symmetry.space_group_name_H-M   'P 1'
#
loop_
_entity.id
_entity.type
_entity.pdbx_description
1 polymer ?
#
loop_
_entity_poly.entity_id
_entity_poly.type
_entity_poly.pdbx_seq_one_letter_code
_entity_poly.pdbx_strand_id
1 'polypeptide(L)'
;LLVYFLKGSPPSPCLLQESSCSSHDSSNFYELRDQRKLSISGWLDIFLNSVEKLQKRVEDGGGDKFLVWDKDDQEAMDFVASAAVIRSQVFHLPGADQLTRFTIKSLAGNIIPAVASTNAIVAGLMVLQARHILSKHYERVRTVYLHRQPTGRRGNRRLVVPVKPAPPNPSCLVCSDTIKNSQLRLVCAPEMLTLRILRDRILIRHLGMLAPDVELSDRGVILISSEEGETDEDTLNKTLGEFNVTQDTCLQCDDFRQDFTVRLIVSCASPELANALPNNLSSSNNSLPIQQQQLDSDDQFEQWRILGNVDSVLTSVKGSNSNNSAASSSIPEEIMIMNGNVAKHEGNEKKMFLKFPPNILVNKNCLEL
;
A
#
# COMPACT_ATOMS: atom_id res chain seq x y z
N LEU A 1 -30.00 -7.98 7.56
CA LEU A 1 -29.06 -8.60 6.60
C LEU A 1 -28.53 -9.88 7.23
N LEU A 2 -29.20 -11.00 6.98
CA LEU A 2 -28.71 -12.34 7.31
C LEU A 2 -28.80 -13.17 6.03
N VAL A 3 -27.97 -14.22 5.95
CA VAL A 3 -27.81 -15.21 4.87
C VAL A 3 -26.68 -14.89 3.89
N TYR A 4 -25.53 -15.52 4.12
CA TYR A 4 -24.87 -16.49 3.21
C TYR A 4 -23.69 -17.13 3.95
N PHE A 5 -23.92 -18.28 4.61
CA PHE A 5 -22.88 -19.11 5.23
C PHE A 5 -22.85 -20.46 4.56
N LEU A 6 -21.87 -20.68 3.67
CA LEU A 6 -21.65 -22.02 3.11
C LEU A 6 -20.20 -22.50 3.10
N LYS A 7 -19.18 -21.68 3.44
CA LYS A 7 -17.77 -22.16 3.52
C LYS A 7 -16.85 -21.45 4.53
N GLY A 8 -17.34 -20.49 5.32
CA GLY A 8 -16.52 -19.76 6.31
C GLY A 8 -16.90 -20.11 7.74
N SER A 9 -15.99 -19.92 8.70
CA SER A 9 -16.27 -20.01 10.13
C SER A 9 -17.51 -19.18 10.46
N PRO A 10 -18.49 -19.72 11.21
CA PRO A 10 -19.70 -19.00 11.52
C PRO A 10 -19.37 -17.77 12.40
N PRO A 11 -20.00 -16.62 12.17
CA PRO A 11 -19.85 -15.45 13.03
C PRO A 11 -20.41 -15.78 14.40
N SER A 12 -19.73 -15.33 15.45
CA SER A 12 -20.24 -15.46 16.81
C SER A 12 -21.44 -14.51 17.00
N PRO A 13 -22.66 -15.00 17.31
CA PRO A 13 -23.86 -14.15 17.43
C PRO A 13 -23.87 -13.23 18.66
N CYS A 14 -22.98 -13.47 19.63
CA CYS A 14 -23.01 -12.81 20.94
C CYS A 14 -21.67 -12.12 21.24
N LEU A 15 -21.55 -10.83 20.86
CA LEU A 15 -20.60 -9.90 21.48
C LEU A 15 -21.31 -8.88 22.39
N LEU A 16 -22.65 -8.86 22.38
CA LEU A 16 -23.47 -7.88 23.12
C LEU A 16 -23.75 -8.25 24.57
N GLN A 17 -23.46 -9.49 24.98
CA GLN A 17 -23.84 -10.01 26.30
C GLN A 17 -22.69 -9.99 27.33
N GLU A 18 -21.45 -9.77 26.89
CA GLU A 18 -20.26 -9.79 27.75
C GLU A 18 -19.64 -8.42 28.03
N SER A 19 -20.22 -7.32 27.52
CA SER A 19 -19.72 -5.98 27.79
C SER A 19 -20.24 -5.44 29.13
N SER A 20 -19.89 -6.08 30.24
CA SER A 20 -19.92 -5.44 31.55
C SER A 20 -18.70 -4.54 31.71
N CYS A 21 -18.98 -3.35 32.23
CA CYS A 21 -18.10 -2.19 32.36
C CYS A 21 -16.64 -2.52 32.76
N SER A 22 -15.68 -2.16 31.90
CA SER A 22 -14.31 -1.83 32.31
C SER A 22 -13.91 -0.52 31.65
N SER A 23 -14.21 0.57 32.34
CA SER A 23 -13.69 1.90 32.07
C SER A 23 -12.18 1.92 32.35
N HIS A 24 -11.36 1.62 31.35
CA HIS A 24 -9.93 1.94 31.33
C HIS A 24 -9.70 3.10 30.38
N ASP A 25 -9.97 4.30 30.87
CA ASP A 25 -9.55 5.54 30.23
C ASP A 25 -8.09 5.81 30.64
N SER A 26 -7.16 5.11 30.01
CA SER A 26 -5.74 5.46 30.03
C SER A 26 -5.38 5.97 28.65
N SER A 27 -5.91 7.15 28.30
CA SER A 27 -5.57 7.83 27.06
C SER A 27 -4.13 8.33 27.14
N ASN A 28 -3.25 7.74 26.34
CA ASN A 28 -1.98 8.35 25.98
C ASN A 28 -2.30 9.72 25.34
N PHE A 29 -1.95 10.81 26.01
CA PHE A 29 -2.23 12.19 25.58
C PHE A 29 -1.57 12.57 24.24
N TYR A 30 -0.69 11.73 23.70
CA TYR A 30 0.05 11.95 22.46
C TYR A 30 -0.63 11.33 21.22
N GLU A 31 -1.64 10.47 21.37
CA GLU A 31 -2.31 9.83 20.23
C GLU A 31 -3.53 10.64 19.75
N LEU A 32 -3.53 10.95 18.44
CA LEU A 32 -4.65 11.57 17.75
C LEU A 32 -5.91 10.71 17.93
N ARG A 33 -7.06 11.36 18.14
CA ARG A 33 -8.35 10.69 18.39
C ARG A 33 -8.65 9.55 17.41
N ASP A 34 -8.33 9.73 16.14
CA ASP A 34 -8.64 8.78 15.07
C ASP A 34 -7.69 7.57 15.02
N GLN A 35 -6.54 7.66 15.66
CA GLN A 35 -5.54 6.57 15.77
C GLN A 35 -5.75 5.72 17.02
N ARG A 36 -6.66 6.12 17.91
CA ARG A 36 -6.95 5.37 19.13
C ARG A 36 -7.69 4.08 18.80
N LYS A 37 -7.27 3.02 19.49
CA LYS A 37 -7.99 1.74 19.51
C LYS A 37 -9.15 1.86 20.48
N LEU A 38 -10.30 1.33 20.09
CA LEU A 38 -11.50 1.33 20.91
C LEU A 38 -11.93 -0.10 21.20
N SER A 39 -12.56 -0.31 22.36
CA SER A 39 -13.25 -1.56 22.68
C SER A 39 -14.46 -1.75 21.76
N ILE A 40 -14.99 -2.98 21.73
CA ILE A 40 -16.24 -3.28 21.02
C ILE A 40 -17.40 -2.38 21.49
N SER A 41 -17.48 -2.07 22.78
CA SER A 41 -18.49 -1.16 23.34
C SER A 41 -18.32 0.26 22.81
N GLY A 42 -17.09 0.77 22.78
CA GLY A 42 -16.81 2.09 22.21
C GLY A 42 -17.16 2.18 20.72
N TRP A 43 -16.91 1.13 19.95
CA TRP A 43 -17.33 1.06 18.55
C TRP A 43 -18.84 0.98 18.39
N LEU A 44 -19.54 0.26 19.26
CA LEU A 44 -21.00 0.16 19.25
C LEU A 44 -21.65 1.52 19.55
N ASP A 45 -21.13 2.26 20.52
CA ASP A 45 -21.62 3.61 20.85
C ASP A 45 -21.46 4.57 19.67
N ILE A 46 -20.29 4.53 19.00
CA ILE A 46 -20.05 5.32 17.78
C ILE A 46 -21.03 4.91 16.67
N PHE A 47 -21.28 3.60 16.49
CA PHE A 47 -22.23 3.10 15.51
C PHE A 47 -23.64 3.64 15.77
N LEU A 48 -24.16 3.51 16.99
CA LEU A 48 -25.50 3.96 17.34
C LEU A 48 -25.64 5.49 17.18
N ASN A 49 -24.66 6.26 17.66
CA ASN A 49 -24.67 7.72 17.55
C ASN A 49 -24.61 8.19 16.09
N SER A 50 -23.79 7.55 15.25
CA SER A 50 -23.69 7.90 13.83
C SER A 50 -24.98 7.58 13.08
N VAL A 51 -25.64 6.46 13.37
CA VAL A 51 -26.93 6.07 12.79
C VAL A 51 -28.02 7.08 13.15
N GLU A 52 -28.15 7.48 14.42
CA GLU A 52 -29.17 8.44 14.86
C GLU A 52 -29.01 9.78 14.13
N LYS A 53 -27.77 10.29 14.03
CA LYS A 53 -27.49 11.55 13.34
C LYS A 53 -27.71 11.46 11.83
N LEU A 54 -27.30 10.36 11.20
CA LEU A 54 -27.53 10.13 9.77
C LEU A 54 -29.03 10.02 9.46
N GLN A 55 -29.80 9.36 10.34
CA GLN A 55 -31.25 9.24 10.20
C GLN A 55 -31.93 10.61 10.26
N LYS A 56 -31.62 11.44 11.26
CA LYS A 56 -32.15 12.82 11.35
C LYS A 56 -31.86 13.63 10.09
N ARG A 57 -30.64 13.52 9.54
CA ARG A 57 -30.27 14.19 8.28
C ARG A 57 -31.09 13.74 7.07
N VAL A 58 -31.52 12.48 7.02
CA VAL A 58 -32.45 12.00 5.98
C VAL A 58 -33.84 12.58 6.17
N GLU A 59 -34.31 12.68 7.41
CA GLU A 59 -35.63 13.22 7.76
C GLU A 59 -35.72 14.74 7.46
N ASP A 60 -34.65 15.48 7.77
CA ASP A 60 -34.54 16.94 7.55
C ASP A 60 -34.30 17.32 6.08
N GLY A 61 -33.81 16.39 5.25
CA GLY A 61 -33.35 16.60 3.87
C GLY A 61 -34.42 16.91 2.82
N GLY A 62 -35.69 17.09 3.21
CA GLY A 62 -36.69 17.78 2.39
C GLY A 62 -37.02 17.19 1.00
N GLY A 63 -36.72 15.92 0.72
CA GLY A 63 -37.18 15.24 -0.51
C GLY A 63 -36.13 14.40 -1.23
N ASP A 64 -34.83 14.58 -0.96
CA ASP A 64 -33.81 13.67 -1.49
C ASP A 64 -33.68 12.45 -0.55
N LYS A 65 -34.13 11.28 -1.03
CA LYS A 65 -34.24 10.04 -0.23
C LYS A 65 -32.90 9.34 0.05
N PHE A 66 -31.76 9.99 -0.17
CA PHE A 66 -30.46 9.35 -0.05
C PHE A 66 -29.37 10.32 0.41
N LEU A 67 -28.47 9.82 1.26
CA LEU A 67 -27.23 10.50 1.61
C LEU A 67 -26.15 10.15 0.60
N VAL A 68 -25.29 11.12 0.28
CA VAL A 68 -24.05 10.89 -0.47
C VAL A 68 -22.94 10.71 0.55
N TRP A 69 -22.23 9.59 0.47
CA TRP A 69 -21.09 9.36 1.35
C TRP A 69 -19.92 10.27 0.95
N ASP A 70 -19.29 10.88 1.96
CA ASP A 70 -18.04 11.62 1.86
C ASP A 70 -17.09 11.14 2.96
N LYS A 71 -15.81 10.97 2.62
CA LYS A 71 -14.76 10.56 3.56
C LYS A 71 -14.44 11.66 4.58
N ASP A 72 -14.84 12.89 4.30
CA ASP A 72 -14.62 14.05 5.17
C ASP A 72 -15.87 14.39 6.01
N ASP A 73 -17.00 13.71 5.78
CA ASP A 73 -18.18 13.74 6.67
C ASP A 73 -17.93 12.88 7.92
N GLN A 74 -17.92 13.54 9.08
CA GLN A 74 -17.58 12.92 10.36
C GLN A 74 -18.51 11.74 10.69
N GLU A 75 -19.81 11.97 10.65
CA GLU A 75 -20.83 10.97 10.98
C GLU A 75 -20.89 9.84 9.95
N ALA A 76 -20.72 10.13 8.65
CA ALA A 76 -20.68 9.10 7.61
C ALA A 76 -19.44 8.20 7.76
N MET A 77 -18.29 8.79 8.13
CA MET A 77 -17.08 8.03 8.43
C MET A 77 -17.16 7.24 9.72
N ASP A 78 -17.79 7.81 10.76
CA ASP A 78 -18.00 7.13 12.05
C ASP A 78 -18.89 5.89 11.86
N PHE A 79 -19.92 5.98 11.03
CA PHE A 79 -20.76 4.85 10.63
C PHE A 79 -19.96 3.77 9.90
N VAL A 80 -19.18 4.14 8.88
CA VAL A 80 -18.38 3.17 8.11
C VAL A 80 -17.30 2.50 8.97
N ALA A 81 -16.58 3.29 9.78
CA ALA A 81 -15.53 2.80 10.67
C ALA A 81 -16.09 1.80 11.69
N SER A 82 -17.09 2.20 12.46
CA SER A 82 -17.68 1.34 13.49
C SER A 82 -18.31 0.07 12.89
N ALA A 83 -19.08 0.17 11.81
CA ALA A 83 -19.68 -0.98 11.15
C ALA A 83 -18.62 -1.97 10.61
N ALA A 84 -17.53 -1.46 10.02
CA ALA A 84 -16.45 -2.28 9.48
C ALA A 84 -15.67 -2.99 10.59
N VAL A 85 -15.36 -2.31 11.70
CA VAL A 85 -14.63 -2.92 12.83
C VAL A 85 -15.48 -3.98 13.53
N ILE A 86 -16.73 -3.66 13.88
CA ILE A 86 -17.66 -4.62 14.49
C ILE A 86 -17.79 -5.85 13.61
N ARG A 87 -17.98 -5.67 12.30
CA ARG A 87 -18.05 -6.78 11.36
C ARG A 87 -16.75 -7.58 11.35
N SER A 88 -15.59 -6.94 11.35
CA SER A 88 -14.29 -7.62 11.33
C SER A 88 -14.08 -8.49 12.58
N GLN A 89 -14.50 -7.99 13.75
CA GLN A 89 -14.45 -8.72 15.02
C GLN A 89 -15.44 -9.90 15.04
N VAL A 90 -16.67 -9.70 14.55
CA VAL A 90 -17.69 -10.77 14.45
C VAL A 90 -17.21 -11.94 13.57
N PHE A 91 -16.40 -11.66 12.56
CA PHE A 91 -15.83 -12.67 11.66
C PHE A 91 -14.42 -13.14 12.08
N HIS A 92 -13.93 -12.72 13.25
CA HIS A 92 -12.61 -13.09 13.79
C HIS A 92 -11.48 -12.85 12.78
N LEU A 93 -11.53 -11.72 12.07
CA LEU A 93 -10.48 -11.37 11.12
C LEU A 93 -9.16 -11.11 11.86
N PRO A 94 -8.02 -11.69 11.43
CA PRO A 94 -6.73 -11.41 12.03
C PRO A 94 -6.43 -9.90 12.03
N GLY A 95 -6.04 -9.35 13.18
CA GLY A 95 -5.76 -7.93 13.33
C GLY A 95 -6.99 -7.02 13.41
N ALA A 96 -8.21 -7.56 13.53
CA ALA A 96 -9.43 -6.75 13.69
C ALA A 96 -9.35 -5.78 14.88
N ASP A 97 -8.73 -6.19 15.99
CA ASP A 97 -8.56 -5.36 17.20
C ASP A 97 -7.53 -4.23 17.03
N GLN A 98 -6.79 -4.24 15.93
CA GLN A 98 -5.82 -3.20 15.58
C GLN A 98 -6.43 -2.13 14.66
N LEU A 99 -7.66 -2.33 14.18
CA LEU A 99 -8.31 -1.39 13.28
C LEU A 99 -8.71 -0.11 14.03
N THR A 100 -8.29 1.02 13.46
CA THR A 100 -8.61 2.36 13.98
C THR A 100 -9.48 3.11 12.98
N ARG A 101 -10.10 4.22 13.42
CA ARG A 101 -10.86 5.08 12.51
C ARG A 101 -9.99 5.61 11.38
N PHE A 102 -8.74 5.95 11.67
CA PHE A 102 -7.74 6.40 10.71
C PHE A 102 -7.46 5.34 9.64
N THR A 103 -7.24 4.09 10.05
CA THR A 103 -7.02 2.97 9.12
C THR A 103 -8.25 2.77 8.22
N ILE A 104 -9.45 2.75 8.79
CA ILE A 104 -10.67 2.56 7.99
C ILE A 104 -10.91 3.73 7.04
N LYS A 105 -10.63 4.98 7.45
CA LYS A 105 -10.72 6.15 6.56
C LYS A 105 -9.82 6.00 5.33
N SER A 106 -8.59 5.55 5.53
CA SER A 106 -7.64 5.31 4.46
C SER A 106 -8.10 4.19 3.52
N LEU A 107 -8.65 3.10 4.07
CA LEU A 107 -9.18 1.99 3.26
C LEU A 107 -10.44 2.39 2.48
N ALA A 108 -11.39 3.08 3.14
CA ALA A 108 -12.66 3.48 2.55
C ALA A 108 -12.47 4.49 1.41
N GLY A 109 -11.55 5.44 1.56
CA GLY A 109 -11.22 6.43 0.53
C GLY A 109 -10.64 5.82 -0.76
N ASN A 110 -10.06 4.62 -0.67
CA ASN A 110 -9.40 3.95 -1.78
C ASN A 110 -10.27 2.88 -2.47
N ILE A 111 -11.56 2.76 -2.12
CA ILE A 111 -12.46 1.78 -2.72
C ILE A 111 -12.69 2.09 -4.22
N ILE A 112 -12.34 1.14 -5.09
CA ILE A 112 -12.68 1.18 -6.51
C ILE A 112 -13.93 0.31 -6.73
N PRO A 113 -15.04 0.87 -7.24
CA PRO A 113 -16.24 0.08 -7.48
C PRO A 113 -16.01 -0.94 -8.59
N ALA A 114 -16.37 -2.20 -8.31
CA ALA A 114 -16.36 -3.27 -9.30
C ALA A 114 -17.67 -3.31 -10.07
N VAL A 115 -17.60 -3.54 -11.39
CA VAL A 115 -18.77 -3.73 -12.25
C VAL A 115 -18.61 -5.05 -12.99
N ALA A 116 -19.63 -5.92 -12.92
CA ALA A 116 -19.57 -7.26 -13.50
C ALA A 116 -19.25 -7.27 -15.00
N SER A 117 -19.77 -6.28 -15.76
CA SER A 117 -19.49 -6.15 -17.20
C SER A 117 -18.01 -5.89 -17.50
N THR A 118 -17.31 -5.09 -16.68
CA THR A 118 -15.87 -4.86 -16.83
C THR A 118 -15.09 -6.16 -16.71
N ASN A 119 -15.41 -6.98 -15.70
CA ASN A 119 -14.76 -8.28 -15.49
C ASN A 119 -15.03 -9.24 -16.65
N ALA A 120 -16.27 -9.29 -17.17
CA ALA A 120 -16.61 -10.12 -18.32
C ALA A 120 -15.85 -9.71 -19.59
N ILE A 121 -15.75 -8.41 -19.86
CA ILE A 121 -14.98 -7.88 -21.00
C ILE A 121 -13.50 -8.23 -20.85
N VAL A 122 -12.89 -7.96 -19.69
CA VAL A 122 -11.47 -8.25 -19.45
C VAL A 122 -11.18 -9.74 -19.54
N ALA A 123 -12.03 -10.61 -18.99
CA ALA A 123 -11.89 -12.06 -19.11
C ALA A 123 -11.93 -12.53 -20.58
N GLY A 124 -12.84 -12.00 -21.39
CA GLY A 124 -12.87 -12.28 -22.83
C GLY A 124 -11.60 -11.84 -23.54
N LEU A 125 -11.07 -10.65 -23.21
CA LEU A 125 -9.80 -10.15 -23.75
C LEU A 125 -8.61 -11.03 -23.34
N MET A 126 -8.58 -11.54 -22.10
CA MET A 126 -7.54 -12.45 -21.62
C MET A 126 -7.49 -13.73 -22.46
N VAL A 127 -8.65 -14.35 -22.75
CA VAL A 127 -8.71 -15.56 -23.59
C VAL A 127 -8.22 -15.28 -25.01
N LEU A 128 -8.54 -14.11 -25.57
CA LEU A 128 -8.04 -13.71 -26.89
C LEU A 128 -6.51 -13.55 -26.92
N GLN A 129 -5.91 -12.97 -25.86
CA GLN A 129 -4.45 -12.89 -25.74
C GLN A 129 -3.82 -14.27 -25.51
N ALA A 130 -4.42 -15.11 -24.66
CA ALA A 130 -3.95 -16.46 -24.40
C ALA A 130 -3.92 -17.31 -25.69
N ARG A 131 -4.91 -17.17 -26.58
CA ARG A 131 -4.91 -17.83 -27.88
C ARG A 131 -3.67 -17.48 -28.71
N HIS A 132 -3.23 -16.22 -28.71
CA HIS A 132 -2.01 -15.81 -29.42
C HIS A 132 -0.77 -16.52 -28.86
N ILE A 133 -0.66 -16.62 -27.53
CA ILE A 133 0.42 -17.35 -26.85
C ILE A 133 0.39 -18.84 -27.21
N LEU A 134 -0.77 -19.50 -27.10
CA LEU A 134 -0.93 -20.93 -27.37
C LEU A 134 -0.65 -21.28 -28.84
N SER A 135 -0.99 -20.38 -29.77
CA SER A 135 -0.66 -20.52 -31.18
C SER A 135 0.77 -20.09 -31.52
N LYS A 136 1.63 -19.79 -30.53
CA LYS A 136 3.03 -19.31 -30.72
C LYS A 136 3.16 -18.02 -31.54
N HIS A 137 2.12 -17.20 -31.57
CA HIS A 137 2.11 -15.88 -32.24
C HIS A 137 2.37 -14.77 -31.22
N TYR A 138 3.51 -14.80 -30.56
CA TYR A 138 3.86 -13.87 -29.47
C TYR A 138 3.90 -12.41 -29.93
N GLU A 139 4.25 -12.17 -31.19
CA GLU A 139 4.29 -10.85 -31.82
C GLU A 139 2.91 -10.18 -31.92
N ARG A 140 1.82 -10.96 -31.79
CA ARG A 140 0.43 -10.46 -31.80
C ARG A 140 -0.10 -10.12 -30.41
N VAL A 141 0.60 -10.51 -29.34
CA VAL A 141 0.18 -10.21 -27.97
C VAL A 141 0.19 -8.69 -27.74
N ARG A 142 -0.84 -8.19 -27.08
CA ARG A 142 -1.03 -6.76 -26.77
C ARG A 142 -1.39 -6.58 -25.31
N THR A 143 -0.88 -5.51 -24.71
CA THR A 143 -1.46 -4.93 -23.50
C THR A 143 -2.72 -4.18 -23.91
N VAL A 144 -3.88 -4.60 -23.40
CA VAL A 144 -5.18 -4.04 -23.82
C VAL A 144 -5.77 -3.19 -22.72
N TYR A 145 -5.99 -1.90 -23.00
CA TYR A 145 -6.62 -0.96 -22.09
C TYR A 145 -8.09 -0.78 -22.43
N LEU A 146 -8.96 -0.87 -21.42
CA LEU A 146 -10.38 -0.56 -21.53
C LEU A 146 -10.63 0.82 -20.91
N HIS A 147 -11.05 1.77 -21.72
CA HIS A 147 -11.40 3.11 -21.25
C HIS A 147 -12.89 3.20 -20.90
N ARG A 148 -13.25 4.11 -19.99
CA ARG A 148 -14.65 4.42 -19.67
C ARG A 148 -15.36 5.17 -20.80
N GLN A 149 -14.62 6.01 -21.52
CA GLN A 149 -15.10 6.75 -22.68
C GLN A 149 -14.18 6.49 -23.87
N PRO A 150 -14.69 6.51 -25.12
CA PRO A 150 -13.86 6.30 -26.28
C PRO A 150 -12.72 7.34 -26.38
N THR A 151 -11.48 6.87 -26.44
CA THR A 151 -10.28 7.71 -26.57
C THR A 151 -9.78 7.74 -28.02
N GLY A 152 -9.09 8.82 -28.41
CA GLY A 152 -8.55 9.01 -29.78
C GLY A 152 -9.14 10.19 -30.55
N ARG A 153 -8.66 10.40 -31.77
CA ARG A 153 -9.08 11.52 -32.65
C ARG A 153 -10.46 11.27 -33.27
N ARG A 154 -11.13 12.33 -33.76
CA ARG A 154 -12.37 12.22 -34.53
C ARG A 154 -12.16 11.25 -35.70
N GLY A 155 -13.05 10.25 -35.84
CA GLY A 155 -12.96 9.18 -36.83
C GLY A 155 -12.24 7.89 -36.41
N ASN A 156 -11.51 7.88 -35.28
CA ASN A 156 -10.84 6.68 -34.77
C ASN A 156 -10.91 6.64 -33.23
N ARG A 157 -12.12 6.78 -32.68
CA ARG A 157 -12.37 6.68 -31.25
C ARG A 157 -12.49 5.22 -30.85
N ARG A 158 -11.71 4.79 -29.85
CA ARG A 158 -11.67 3.40 -29.40
C ARG A 158 -11.94 3.33 -27.91
N LEU A 159 -12.80 2.39 -27.53
CA LEU A 159 -13.02 2.04 -26.12
C LEU A 159 -11.95 1.05 -25.63
N VAL A 160 -11.54 0.16 -26.53
CA VAL A 160 -10.53 -0.87 -26.30
C VAL A 160 -9.28 -0.52 -27.10
N VAL A 161 -8.17 -0.27 -26.40
CA VAL A 161 -6.93 0.21 -26.99
C VAL A 161 -5.83 -0.83 -26.79
N PRO A 162 -5.47 -1.58 -27.84
CA PRO A 162 -4.34 -2.50 -27.79
C PRO A 162 -3.01 -1.76 -28.01
N VAL A 163 -2.02 -2.04 -27.17
CA VAL A 163 -0.67 -1.48 -27.23
C VAL A 163 0.34 -2.63 -27.24
N LYS A 164 1.43 -2.48 -27.99
CA LYS A 164 2.51 -3.48 -27.97
C LYS A 164 3.16 -3.46 -26.57
N PRO A 165 3.38 -4.61 -25.92
CA PRO A 165 4.08 -4.66 -24.65
C PRO A 165 5.47 -4.03 -24.77
N ALA A 166 5.88 -3.31 -23.72
CA ALA A 166 7.24 -2.79 -23.64
C ALA A 166 8.25 -3.95 -23.54
N PRO A 167 9.49 -3.77 -24.03
CA PRO A 167 10.55 -4.73 -23.75
C PRO A 167 10.86 -4.79 -22.24
N PRO A 168 11.52 -5.86 -21.75
CA PRO A 168 11.99 -5.93 -20.37
C PRO A 168 12.86 -4.71 -20.01
N ASN A 169 12.64 -4.15 -18.82
CA ASN A 169 13.46 -3.03 -18.34
C ASN A 169 14.83 -3.56 -17.88
N PRO A 170 15.95 -3.11 -18.46
CA PRO A 170 17.28 -3.56 -18.06
C PRO A 170 17.64 -3.19 -16.61
N SER A 171 16.99 -2.19 -16.02
CA SER A 171 17.21 -1.79 -14.62
C SER A 171 16.29 -2.50 -13.62
N CYS A 172 15.49 -3.48 -14.05
CA CYS A 172 14.55 -4.18 -13.18
C CYS A 172 15.28 -5.12 -12.21
N LEU A 173 15.05 -4.96 -10.91
CA LEU A 173 15.65 -5.83 -9.88
C LEU A 173 15.24 -7.30 -9.99
N VAL A 174 14.08 -7.59 -10.58
CA VAL A 174 13.49 -8.94 -10.61
C VAL A 174 13.86 -9.69 -11.90
N CYS A 175 13.59 -9.11 -13.07
CA CYS A 175 13.69 -9.85 -14.34
C CYS A 175 14.96 -9.58 -15.15
N SER A 176 15.78 -8.60 -14.78
CA SER A 176 16.98 -8.26 -15.55
C SER A 176 18.16 -9.14 -15.14
N ASP A 177 18.70 -9.92 -16.06
CA ASP A 177 19.84 -10.80 -15.78
C ASP A 177 21.12 -10.04 -15.43
N THR A 178 21.26 -8.78 -15.86
CA THR A 178 22.39 -7.92 -15.49
C THR A 178 22.29 -7.36 -14.07
N ILE A 179 21.07 -7.31 -13.51
CA ILE A 179 20.76 -6.71 -12.20
C ILE A 179 20.34 -7.77 -11.17
N LYS A 180 20.01 -9.01 -11.59
CA LYS A 180 19.97 -10.17 -10.69
C LYS A 180 21.32 -10.26 -9.98
N ASN A 181 21.32 -10.35 -8.66
CA ASN A 181 22.50 -10.21 -7.79
C ASN A 181 23.08 -8.78 -7.66
N SER A 182 22.33 -7.75 -8.04
CA SER A 182 22.76 -6.37 -7.82
C SER A 182 22.90 -6.08 -6.34
N GLN A 183 23.85 -5.19 -6.05
CA GLN A 183 24.07 -4.66 -4.72
C GLN A 183 23.17 -3.44 -4.53
N LEU A 184 22.26 -3.54 -3.57
CA LEU A 184 21.48 -2.41 -3.07
C LEU A 184 22.15 -1.88 -1.82
N ARG A 185 22.03 -0.58 -1.55
CA ARG A 185 22.57 0.02 -0.34
C ARG A 185 21.46 0.21 0.69
N LEU A 186 21.57 -0.44 1.84
CA LEU A 186 20.66 -0.27 2.97
C LEU A 186 21.24 0.79 3.90
N VAL A 187 20.66 1.98 3.89
CA VAL A 187 21.01 3.06 4.81
C VAL A 187 20.20 2.89 6.09
N CYS A 188 20.83 2.60 7.21
CA CYS A 188 20.16 2.41 8.50
C CYS A 188 21.08 2.69 9.69
N ALA A 189 20.51 2.77 10.89
CA ALA A 189 21.26 2.68 12.15
C ALA A 189 21.25 1.22 12.64
N PRO A 190 22.37 0.46 12.54
CA PRO A 190 22.41 -0.96 12.89
C PRO A 190 21.99 -1.25 14.33
N GLU A 191 22.21 -0.31 15.26
CA GLU A 191 21.87 -0.43 16.67
C GLU A 191 20.36 -0.36 16.94
N MET A 192 19.57 0.11 15.97
CA MET A 192 18.12 0.29 16.11
C MET A 192 17.32 -0.68 15.23
N LEU A 193 17.92 -1.18 14.15
CA LEU A 193 17.23 -2.07 13.21
C LEU A 193 17.28 -3.52 13.68
N THR A 194 16.13 -4.10 14.03
CA THR A 194 16.02 -5.52 14.40
C THR A 194 15.94 -6.42 13.18
N LEU A 195 16.33 -7.69 13.35
CA LEU A 195 16.17 -8.71 12.30
C LEU A 195 14.70 -8.90 11.90
N ARG A 196 13.75 -8.75 12.83
CA ARG A 196 12.32 -8.79 12.50
C ARG A 196 11.92 -7.68 11.52
N ILE A 197 12.38 -6.45 11.73
CA ILE A 197 12.11 -5.34 10.81
C ILE A 197 12.74 -5.62 9.45
N LEU A 198 14.00 -6.09 9.42
CA LEU A 198 14.67 -6.49 8.18
C LEU A 198 13.84 -7.54 7.42
N ARG A 199 13.42 -8.61 8.08
CA ARG A 199 12.62 -9.68 7.47
C ARG A 199 11.27 -9.18 6.98
N ASP A 200 10.46 -8.63 7.87
CA ASP A 200 9.03 -8.40 7.62
C ASP A 200 8.78 -7.12 6.82
N ARG A 201 9.46 -6.03 7.16
CA ARG A 201 9.23 -4.71 6.55
C ARG A 201 10.08 -4.50 5.31
N ILE A 202 11.35 -4.90 5.34
CA ILE A 202 12.29 -4.67 4.24
C ILE A 202 12.19 -5.79 3.20
N LEU A 203 12.50 -7.03 3.56
CA LEU A 203 12.61 -8.13 2.60
C LEU A 203 11.23 -8.59 2.09
N ILE A 204 10.28 -8.84 2.99
CA ILE A 204 8.95 -9.32 2.61
C ILE A 204 8.09 -8.18 2.06
N ARG A 205 7.84 -7.12 2.86
CA ARG A 205 6.90 -6.07 2.47
C ARG A 205 7.44 -5.14 1.36
N HIS A 206 8.70 -4.71 1.43
CA HIS A 206 9.25 -3.76 0.45
C HIS A 206 9.86 -4.43 -0.79
N LEU A 207 10.65 -5.50 -0.62
CA LEU A 207 11.28 -6.22 -1.74
C LEU A 207 10.43 -7.38 -2.29
N GLY A 208 9.36 -7.78 -1.60
CA GLY A 208 8.41 -8.77 -2.10
C GLY A 208 8.86 -10.23 -1.98
N MET A 209 9.83 -10.53 -1.12
CA MET A 209 10.25 -11.91 -0.82
C MET A 209 9.12 -12.67 -0.10
N LEU A 210 8.99 -13.97 -0.35
CA LEU A 210 8.06 -14.87 0.31
C LEU A 210 8.67 -15.53 1.55
N ALA A 211 9.93 -15.95 1.45
CA ALA A 211 10.63 -16.70 2.48
C ALA A 211 12.14 -16.35 2.40
N PRO A 212 12.54 -15.22 3.01
CA PRO A 212 13.92 -14.75 2.91
C PRO A 212 14.86 -15.50 3.86
N ASP A 213 15.97 -15.94 3.33
CA ASP A 213 17.17 -16.37 4.04
C ASP A 213 18.20 -15.23 4.01
N VAL A 214 18.85 -14.93 5.13
CA VAL A 214 19.83 -13.85 5.23
C VAL A 214 21.13 -14.37 5.80
N GLU A 215 22.21 -14.21 5.04
CA GLU A 215 23.56 -14.60 5.40
C GLU A 215 24.50 -13.39 5.41
N LEU A 216 25.40 -13.35 6.39
CA LEU A 216 26.55 -12.44 6.42
C LEU A 216 27.64 -12.98 5.50
N SER A 217 27.81 -12.36 4.32
CA SER A 217 28.73 -12.85 3.28
C SER A 217 30.20 -12.84 3.71
N ASP A 218 30.59 -12.04 4.70
CA ASP A 218 31.96 -11.95 5.21
C ASP A 218 32.35 -13.12 6.12
N ARG A 219 31.38 -13.71 6.84
CA ARG A 219 31.62 -14.73 7.88
C ARG A 219 30.89 -16.05 7.65
N GLY A 220 29.96 -16.10 6.71
CA GLY A 220 29.11 -17.27 6.49
C GLY A 220 28.11 -17.54 7.62
N VAL A 221 27.72 -16.49 8.35
CA VAL A 221 26.79 -16.61 9.48
C VAL A 221 25.37 -16.36 8.99
N ILE A 222 24.48 -17.33 9.22
CA ILE A 222 23.07 -17.22 8.91
C ILE A 222 22.39 -16.39 10.01
N LEU A 223 21.75 -15.29 9.62
CA LEU A 223 21.00 -14.40 10.51
C LEU A 223 19.51 -14.74 10.54
N ILE A 224 18.95 -15.07 9.38
CA ILE A 224 17.54 -15.43 9.21
C ILE A 224 17.54 -16.68 8.32
N SER A 225 16.88 -17.73 8.81
CA SER A 225 16.56 -18.94 8.04
C SER A 225 15.06 -18.98 7.76
N SER A 226 14.70 -19.41 6.56
CA SER A 226 13.32 -19.65 6.14
C SER A 226 12.74 -20.97 6.66
N GLU A 227 13.57 -21.86 7.21
CA GLU A 227 13.15 -23.15 7.77
C GLU A 227 12.55 -23.00 9.18
N GLU A 228 11.39 -23.65 9.39
CA GLU A 228 10.65 -23.54 10.65
C GLU A 228 11.45 -24.10 11.82
N GLY A 229 11.74 -23.25 12.81
CA GLY A 229 12.43 -23.64 14.04
C GLY A 229 13.95 -23.44 14.03
N GLU A 230 14.54 -22.93 12.95
CA GLU A 230 15.98 -22.61 12.92
C GLU A 230 16.30 -21.20 13.42
N THR A 231 15.37 -20.25 13.25
CA THR A 231 15.53 -18.88 13.76
C THR A 231 14.57 -18.63 14.91
N ASP A 232 15.11 -18.61 16.13
CA ASP A 232 14.33 -18.32 17.34
C ASP A 232 13.77 -16.89 17.34
N GLU A 233 12.60 -16.69 17.94
CA GLU A 233 11.98 -15.36 18.10
C GLU A 233 12.86 -14.37 18.88
N ASP A 234 13.66 -14.88 19.82
CA ASP A 234 14.64 -14.08 20.56
C ASP A 234 15.74 -13.54 19.65
N THR A 235 16.16 -14.31 18.64
CA THR A 235 17.16 -13.89 17.64
C THR A 235 16.58 -12.83 16.72
N LEU A 236 15.31 -12.95 16.31
CA LEU A 236 14.61 -11.95 15.49
C LEU A 236 14.47 -10.59 16.20
N ASN A 237 14.40 -10.58 17.53
CA ASN A 237 14.34 -9.37 18.34
C ASN A 237 15.68 -8.64 18.47
N LYS A 238 16.81 -9.30 18.16
CA LYS A 238 18.14 -8.70 18.23
C LYS A 238 18.35 -7.70 17.11
N THR A 239 19.15 -6.69 17.41
CA THR A 239 19.53 -5.63 16.47
C THR A 239 20.66 -6.08 15.55
N LEU A 240 20.80 -5.46 14.37
CA LEU A 240 21.93 -5.72 13.47
C LEU A 240 23.28 -5.43 14.16
N GLY A 241 23.31 -4.43 15.04
CA GLY A 241 24.50 -4.10 15.85
C GLY A 241 24.98 -5.26 16.72
N GLU A 242 24.07 -6.06 17.29
CA GLU A 242 24.43 -7.23 18.12
C GLU A 242 25.13 -8.35 17.33
N PHE A 243 24.91 -8.42 16.02
CA PHE A 243 25.61 -9.34 15.12
C PHE A 243 26.91 -8.75 14.55
N ASN A 244 27.35 -7.59 15.07
CA ASN A 244 28.50 -6.84 14.58
C ASN A 244 28.38 -6.47 13.09
N VAL A 245 27.16 -6.15 12.64
CA VAL A 245 26.92 -5.55 11.34
C VAL A 245 27.36 -4.09 11.40
N THR A 246 28.36 -3.74 10.61
CA THR A 246 28.95 -2.41 10.56
C THR A 246 28.88 -1.82 9.15
N GLN A 247 29.44 -0.63 8.96
CA GLN A 247 29.54 0.05 7.66
C GLN A 247 30.09 -0.89 6.58
N ASP A 248 29.43 -0.89 5.42
CA ASP A 248 29.73 -1.68 4.23
C ASP A 248 29.67 -3.21 4.42
N THR A 249 29.05 -3.70 5.50
CA THR A 249 28.75 -5.13 5.67
C THR A 249 27.76 -5.58 4.58
N CYS A 250 28.06 -6.71 3.94
CA CYS A 250 27.23 -7.29 2.88
C CYS A 250 26.33 -8.39 3.46
N LEU A 251 25.02 -8.17 3.39
CA LEU A 251 24.00 -9.16 3.66
C LEU A 251 23.58 -9.78 2.33
N GLN A 252 23.75 -11.09 2.21
CA GLN A 252 23.18 -11.85 1.10
C GLN A 252 21.78 -12.29 1.51
N CYS A 253 20.78 -11.85 0.74
CA CYS A 253 19.38 -12.16 0.98
C CYS A 253 18.87 -13.01 -0.18
N ASP A 254 18.53 -14.25 0.13
CA ASP A 254 18.08 -15.26 -0.84
C ASP A 254 16.63 -15.64 -0.58
N ASP A 255 15.84 -15.79 -1.63
CA ASP A 255 14.54 -16.44 -1.60
C ASP A 255 14.53 -17.62 -2.57
N PHE A 256 14.76 -18.81 -2.03
CA PHE A 256 14.82 -20.05 -2.81
C PHE A 256 13.47 -20.45 -3.42
N ARG A 257 12.34 -19.95 -2.89
CA ARG A 257 11.01 -20.25 -3.44
C ARG A 257 10.74 -19.49 -4.74
N GLN A 258 11.40 -18.35 -4.93
CA GLN A 258 11.22 -17.49 -6.10
C GLN A 258 12.46 -17.39 -7.01
N ASP A 259 13.57 -18.04 -6.65
CA ASP A 259 14.87 -17.91 -7.36
C ASP A 259 15.29 -16.43 -7.44
N PHE A 260 15.25 -15.75 -6.28
CA PHE A 260 15.51 -14.31 -6.18
C PHE A 260 16.59 -14.02 -5.14
N THR A 261 17.71 -13.47 -5.61
CA THR A 261 18.87 -13.12 -4.79
C THR A 261 19.18 -11.62 -4.87
N VAL A 262 19.34 -10.99 -3.71
CA VAL A 262 19.70 -9.58 -3.57
C VAL A 262 20.81 -9.44 -2.53
N ARG A 263 21.80 -8.58 -2.82
CA ARG A 263 22.83 -8.23 -1.83
C ARG A 263 22.57 -6.84 -1.27
N LEU A 264 22.46 -6.73 0.05
CA LEU A 264 22.31 -5.46 0.74
C LEU A 264 23.64 -5.05 1.37
N ILE A 265 24.20 -3.93 0.92
CA ILE A 265 25.38 -3.30 1.53
C ILE A 265 24.89 -2.31 2.58
N VAL A 266 25.22 -2.55 3.84
CA VAL A 266 24.80 -1.69 4.94
C VAL A 266 25.59 -0.39 4.93
N SER A 267 24.91 0.73 5.13
CA SER A 267 25.49 2.07 5.29
C SER A 267 24.94 2.70 6.54
N CYS A 268 25.81 2.81 7.54
CA CYS A 268 25.50 3.44 8.80
C CYS A 268 25.23 4.93 8.57
N ALA A 269 24.00 5.36 8.82
CA ALA A 269 23.68 6.76 8.97
C ALA A 269 23.51 7.06 10.46
N SER A 270 23.91 8.27 10.89
CA SER A 270 23.45 8.75 12.18
C SER A 270 21.91 8.83 12.14
N PRO A 271 21.22 8.60 13.27
CA PRO A 271 19.76 8.67 13.32
C PRO A 271 19.21 10.03 12.84
N GLU A 272 20.03 11.09 12.92
CA GLU A 272 19.73 12.42 12.41
C GLU A 272 19.86 12.53 10.88
N LEU A 273 20.88 11.92 10.26
CA LEU A 273 21.07 11.93 8.80
C LEU A 273 20.07 11.04 8.06
N ALA A 274 19.68 9.89 8.65
CA ALA A 274 18.65 9.01 8.09
C ALA A 274 17.29 9.71 7.96
N ASN A 275 17.01 10.67 8.86
CA ASN A 275 15.79 11.47 8.88
C ASN A 275 15.88 12.75 8.03
N ALA A 276 17.09 13.32 7.83
CA ALA A 276 17.29 14.61 7.16
C ALA A 276 17.30 14.56 5.62
N LEU A 277 17.45 13.40 5.00
CA LEU A 277 17.43 13.27 3.53
C LEU A 277 15.98 13.31 3.01
N PRO A 278 15.65 14.08 1.95
CA PRO A 278 14.29 14.17 1.44
C PRO A 278 13.79 12.82 0.87
N ASN A 279 12.54 12.45 1.20
CA ASN A 279 11.87 11.21 0.76
C ASN A 279 11.45 11.18 -0.72
N ASN A 280 11.97 12.07 -1.56
CA ASN A 280 11.50 12.20 -2.95
C ASN A 280 12.50 11.61 -3.95
N LEU A 281 12.24 10.36 -4.33
CA LEU A 281 12.35 9.95 -5.73
C LEU A 281 10.93 9.90 -6.35
N SER A 282 10.15 10.95 -6.14
CA SER A 282 9.04 11.28 -7.02
C SER A 282 9.54 12.37 -7.97
N SER A 283 9.43 12.08 -9.25
CA SER A 283 9.81 12.94 -10.38
C SER A 283 9.39 14.39 -10.12
N SER A 284 10.35 15.29 -9.97
CA SER A 284 10.09 16.71 -9.91
C SER A 284 9.64 17.22 -11.28
N ASN A 285 8.39 17.67 -11.36
CA ASN A 285 8.00 18.84 -12.14
C ASN A 285 6.71 19.45 -11.56
N ASN A 286 6.82 20.70 -11.13
CA ASN A 286 5.75 21.48 -10.49
C ASN A 286 4.59 21.77 -11.46
N SER A 287 3.35 21.49 -11.04
CA SER A 287 2.28 22.49 -10.98
C SER A 287 1.03 21.99 -10.23
N LEU A 288 0.74 22.71 -9.13
CA LEU A 288 -0.52 22.79 -8.33
C LEU A 288 -0.81 21.65 -7.31
N PRO A 289 -1.38 22.01 -6.14
CA PRO A 289 -1.20 21.27 -4.90
C PRO A 289 -2.05 20.00 -4.87
N ILE A 290 -1.40 18.84 -4.94
CA ILE A 290 -2.01 17.54 -4.67
C ILE A 290 -2.09 17.39 -3.15
N GLN A 291 -3.31 17.26 -2.63
CA GLN A 291 -3.58 16.87 -1.25
C GLN A 291 -2.72 15.66 -0.89
N GLN A 292 -1.96 15.82 0.20
CA GLN A 292 -1.10 14.82 0.81
C GLN A 292 -1.77 13.44 0.78
N GLN A 293 -1.24 12.54 -0.06
CA GLN A 293 -1.44 11.12 0.12
C GLN A 293 -0.76 10.77 1.44
N GLN A 294 -1.56 10.59 2.49
CA GLN A 294 -1.11 10.04 3.77
C GLN A 294 -0.65 8.61 3.52
N LEU A 295 0.66 8.43 3.44
CA LEU A 295 1.35 7.16 3.61
C LEU A 295 0.90 6.53 4.94
N ASP A 296 0.79 5.20 4.96
CA ASP A 296 0.38 4.40 6.12
C ASP A 296 1.04 4.91 7.41
N SER A 297 0.24 5.12 8.47
CA SER A 297 0.70 5.70 9.73
C SER A 297 1.66 4.83 10.55
N ASP A 298 2.03 3.65 10.04
CA ASP A 298 3.12 2.82 10.59
C ASP A 298 4.51 3.32 10.17
N ASP A 299 4.61 4.11 9.09
CA ASP A 299 5.91 4.59 8.56
C ASP A 299 6.45 5.84 9.28
N GLN A 300 5.80 6.30 10.36
CA GLN A 300 6.30 7.43 11.14
C GLN A 300 7.46 6.97 12.03
N PHE A 301 8.69 7.25 11.57
CA PHE A 301 10.01 7.00 12.19
C PHE A 301 10.70 5.68 11.85
N GLU A 302 10.52 5.11 10.66
CA GLU A 302 11.39 4.02 10.23
C GLU A 302 12.77 4.58 9.76
N GLN A 303 13.81 4.37 10.59
CA GLN A 303 15.18 4.86 10.39
C GLN A 303 15.98 4.04 9.36
N TRP A 304 15.36 3.62 8.26
CA TRP A 304 16.03 2.84 7.23
C TRP A 304 15.55 3.19 5.81
N ARG A 305 16.43 3.04 4.81
CA ARG A 305 16.12 3.26 3.38
C ARG A 305 16.94 2.36 2.48
N ILE A 306 16.37 1.94 1.35
CA ILE A 306 17.08 1.25 0.29
C ILE A 306 17.41 2.24 -0.83
N LEU A 307 18.68 2.30 -1.22
CA LEU A 307 19.15 3.03 -2.39
C LEU A 307 19.60 2.03 -3.46
N GLY A 308 19.10 2.23 -4.69
CA GLY A 308 19.59 1.51 -5.87
C GLY A 308 21.04 1.88 -6.17
N ASN A 309 21.72 1.01 -6.94
CA ASN A 309 23.12 1.20 -7.29
C ASN A 309 23.32 2.51 -8.10
N VAL A 310 23.75 3.56 -7.42
CA VAL A 310 23.97 4.92 -7.97
C VAL A 310 25.10 4.92 -9.02
N ASP A 311 25.92 3.86 -9.09
CA ASP A 311 27.03 3.78 -10.04
C ASP A 311 26.61 3.42 -11.48
N SER A 312 25.40 2.89 -11.67
CA SER A 312 24.88 2.56 -13.02
C SER A 312 24.31 3.79 -13.77
N VAL A 313 23.99 4.87 -13.05
CA VAL A 313 23.47 6.12 -13.65
C VAL A 313 24.62 7.04 -14.08
N LEU A 314 25.76 7.03 -13.37
CA LEU A 314 26.91 7.88 -13.67
C LEU A 314 27.79 7.37 -14.82
N THR A 315 27.74 6.07 -15.13
CA THR A 315 28.55 5.45 -16.18
C THR A 315 27.90 5.50 -17.58
N SER A 316 26.58 5.70 -17.67
CA SER A 316 25.90 5.87 -18.98
C SER A 316 26.11 7.26 -19.61
N VAL A 317 26.59 8.24 -18.84
CA VAL A 317 26.83 9.62 -19.30
C VAL A 317 28.27 9.82 -19.83
N LYS A 318 29.21 8.90 -19.55
CA LYS A 318 30.63 9.05 -19.94
C LYS A 318 31.06 8.24 -21.18
N GLY A 319 30.10 7.71 -21.92
CA GLY A 319 30.33 6.84 -23.09
C GLY A 319 30.02 7.47 -24.45
N SER A 320 30.29 8.75 -24.68
CA SER A 320 30.43 9.28 -26.05
C SER A 320 31.15 10.63 -26.11
N ASN A 321 32.14 10.71 -26.99
CA ASN A 321 32.86 11.88 -27.52
C ASN A 321 34.26 12.19 -26.95
N SER A 322 35.25 11.63 -27.65
CA SER A 322 36.58 12.20 -27.85
C SER A 322 36.55 13.35 -28.87
N ASN A 323 37.10 14.51 -28.48
CA ASN A 323 37.98 15.43 -29.24
C ASN A 323 37.67 16.94 -29.10
N ASN A 324 38.74 17.66 -28.73
CA ASN A 324 39.12 19.06 -28.99
C ASN A 324 38.59 20.24 -28.15
N SER A 325 39.51 20.69 -27.28
CA SER A 325 40.08 22.05 -27.10
C SER A 325 39.23 23.27 -26.67
N ALA A 326 39.68 23.81 -25.52
CA ALA A 326 39.88 25.22 -25.16
C ALA A 326 38.70 26.11 -24.64
N ALA A 327 38.84 26.44 -23.35
CA ALA A 327 38.60 27.72 -22.68
C ALA A 327 37.17 28.22 -22.33
N SER A 328 37.12 28.74 -21.08
CA SER A 328 36.15 29.65 -20.44
C SER A 328 34.75 29.15 -20.05
N SER A 329 34.62 28.90 -18.74
CA SER A 329 33.52 29.27 -17.85
C SER A 329 32.20 29.78 -18.45
N SER A 330 31.18 28.92 -18.46
CA SER A 330 29.79 29.26 -18.15
C SER A 330 28.96 27.98 -18.20
N ILE A 331 28.17 27.73 -17.16
CA ILE A 331 27.20 26.64 -17.06
C ILE A 331 26.11 26.86 -18.12
N PRO A 332 25.82 25.91 -19.02
CA PRO A 332 24.60 25.94 -19.82
C PRO A 332 23.55 25.00 -19.22
N GLU A 333 22.39 25.56 -18.90
CA GLU A 333 21.13 24.86 -18.65
C GLU A 333 20.67 24.14 -19.93
N GLU A 334 20.57 22.81 -19.91
CA GLU A 334 19.71 22.07 -20.85
C GLU A 334 18.94 20.97 -20.11
N ILE A 335 17.72 21.30 -19.68
CA ILE A 335 16.71 20.36 -19.19
C ILE A 335 15.85 19.96 -20.40
N MET A 336 15.92 18.70 -20.83
CA MET A 336 14.95 18.14 -21.78
C MET A 336 13.64 17.83 -21.05
N ILE A 337 12.63 18.70 -21.23
CA ILE A 337 11.27 18.51 -20.73
C ILE A 337 10.43 17.78 -21.78
N MET A 338 10.00 16.54 -21.50
CA MET A 338 8.93 15.89 -22.27
C MET A 338 7.57 16.15 -21.61
N ASN A 339 6.86 17.16 -22.14
CA ASN A 339 5.50 17.50 -21.74
C ASN A 339 4.49 16.55 -22.40
N GLY A 340 3.85 15.69 -21.61
CA GLY A 340 2.62 15.00 -21.97
C GLY A 340 1.41 15.82 -21.54
N ASN A 341 0.77 16.53 -22.46
CA ASN A 341 -0.43 17.31 -22.22
C ASN A 341 -1.58 16.44 -21.68
N VAL A 342 -1.93 16.59 -20.40
CA VAL A 342 -3.20 16.12 -19.84
C VAL A 342 -4.19 17.28 -19.88
N ALA A 343 -5.19 17.16 -20.74
CA ALA A 343 -6.31 18.08 -20.79
C ALA A 343 -7.09 18.02 -19.47
N LYS A 344 -7.24 19.17 -18.81
CA LYS A 344 -8.16 19.38 -17.69
C LYS A 344 -9.59 19.05 -18.13
N HIS A 345 -10.33 18.30 -17.33
CA HIS A 345 -11.79 18.33 -17.36
C HIS A 345 -12.32 18.24 -15.92
N GLU A 346 -13.11 19.24 -15.57
CA GLU A 346 -13.83 19.39 -14.31
C GLU A 346 -14.91 18.31 -14.14
N GLY A 347 -15.17 17.97 -12.87
CA GLY A 347 -16.48 17.55 -12.38
C GLY A 347 -16.96 16.14 -12.76
N ASN A 348 -16.82 15.19 -11.82
CA ASN A 348 -17.93 14.31 -11.44
C ASN A 348 -17.51 13.45 -10.23
N GLU A 349 -18.04 13.82 -9.06
CA GLU A 349 -17.99 13.06 -7.82
C GLU A 349 -18.55 11.66 -8.02
N LYS A 350 -17.82 10.64 -7.55
CA LYS A 350 -18.28 9.25 -7.55
C LYS A 350 -19.20 9.05 -6.34
N LYS A 351 -20.51 9.01 -6.56
CA LYS A 351 -21.52 8.81 -5.51
C LYS A 351 -21.68 7.33 -5.18
N MET A 352 -21.49 6.97 -3.91
CA MET A 352 -21.89 5.67 -3.35
C MET A 352 -23.22 5.88 -2.61
N PHE A 353 -24.25 5.13 -2.99
CA PHE A 353 -25.60 5.28 -2.45
C PHE A 353 -25.82 4.33 -1.28
N LEU A 354 -26.03 4.87 -0.08
CA LEU A 354 -26.50 4.10 1.07
C LEU A 354 -28.03 4.05 1.04
N LYS A 355 -28.61 2.89 0.68
CA LYS A 355 -30.04 2.63 0.83
C LYS A 355 -30.30 1.93 2.15
N PHE A 356 -30.95 2.62 3.09
CA PHE A 356 -31.49 1.99 4.28
C PHE A 356 -32.87 1.38 3.97
N PRO A 357 -33.15 0.12 4.34
CA PRO A 357 -34.47 -0.47 4.19
C PRO A 357 -35.50 0.23 5.11
N PRO A 358 -36.78 0.33 4.72
CA PRO A 358 -37.75 1.23 5.36
C PRO A 358 -38.26 0.80 6.74
N ASN A 359 -37.61 -0.10 7.47
CA ASN A 359 -38.04 -0.54 8.81
C ASN A 359 -36.85 -1.01 9.67
N ILE A 360 -35.98 -0.09 10.08
CA ILE A 360 -35.12 -0.34 11.25
C ILE A 360 -35.87 0.21 12.46
N LEU A 361 -36.74 -0.61 13.03
CA LEU A 361 -37.26 -0.37 14.37
C LEU A 361 -36.12 -0.63 15.36
N VAL A 362 -35.43 0.42 15.77
CA VAL A 362 -34.60 0.36 16.98
C VAL A 362 -35.57 0.20 18.14
N ASN A 363 -35.70 -1.02 18.64
CA ASN A 363 -36.56 -1.31 19.78
C ASN A 363 -36.00 -0.57 21.00
N LYS A 364 -36.71 0.46 21.47
CA LYS A 364 -36.35 1.24 22.66
C LYS A 364 -36.34 0.42 23.96
N ASN A 365 -36.85 -0.82 23.94
CA ASN A 365 -36.91 -1.68 25.14
C ASN A 365 -35.62 -2.47 25.43
N CYS A 366 -34.52 -2.21 24.72
CA CYS A 366 -33.20 -2.79 25.06
C CYS A 366 -32.37 -1.89 26.00
N LEU A 367 -32.94 -0.82 26.56
CA LEU A 367 -32.26 0.10 27.51
C LEU A 367 -32.70 -0.05 28.97
N GLU A 368 -33.58 -0.99 29.29
CA GLU A 368 -33.89 -1.39 30.66
C GLU A 368 -33.75 -2.91 30.77
N LEU A 369 -32.53 -3.38 31.09
CA LEU A 369 -32.24 -4.58 31.87
C LEU A 369 -30.74 -4.65 32.19
#